data_AF-A0A496PQ60-F1
#
_entry.id   AF-A0A496PQ60-F1
#
_cell.length_a   1.000
_cell.length_b   1.000
_cell.length_c   1.000
_cell.angle_alpha   90.00
_cell.angle_beta   90.00
_cell.angle_gamma   90.00
#
_symmetry.space_group_name_H-M   'P 1'
#
loop_
_entity.id
_entity.type
_entity.pdbx_description
1 polymer ?
#
loop_
_entity_poly.entity_id
_entity_poly.type
_entity_poly.pdbx_seq_one_letter_code
_entity_poly.pdbx_strand_id
1 'polypeptide(L)'
;EPVKRLPEGELEASYATYDWDVPKYKKPEDLKLKLTARSESWASVFADGDTAIFRNLVPGRTYEATAKYRLTLSVAVPRMVDIELNGKIINPVSPTTGRISRVRINQVNVDSFLNPPLVELQEKVTVPPTAEKHILPILPLPEPDIQADTATVIKDSSDER
;
A
#
# COMPACT_ATOMS: atom_id res chain seq x y z
N GLU A 1 -22.72 -35.53 -14.43
CA GLU A 1 -22.07 -35.64 -15.76
C GLU A 1 -21.04 -36.78 -15.71
N PRO A 2 -20.95 -37.66 -16.71
CA PRO A 2 -19.96 -38.73 -16.72
C PRO A 2 -18.56 -38.20 -17.06
N VAL A 3 -17.55 -38.59 -16.28
CA VAL A 3 -16.14 -38.25 -16.54
C VAL A 3 -15.69 -38.97 -17.80
N LYS A 4 -15.45 -38.21 -18.88
CA LYS A 4 -14.86 -38.71 -20.13
C LYS A 4 -13.45 -39.23 -19.81
N ARG A 5 -13.25 -40.55 -19.85
CA ARG A 5 -11.91 -41.15 -19.79
C ARG A 5 -11.20 -40.83 -21.10
N LEU A 6 -10.06 -40.17 -20.99
CA LEU A 6 -9.17 -39.96 -22.13
C LEU A 6 -8.51 -41.31 -22.52
N PRO A 7 -8.26 -41.54 -23.81
CA PRO A 7 -7.60 -42.75 -24.29
C PRO A 7 -6.17 -42.85 -23.73
N GLU A 8 -5.72 -44.07 -23.38
CA GLU A 8 -4.45 -44.33 -22.67
C GLU A 8 -3.21 -43.70 -23.34
N GLY A 9 -3.20 -43.55 -24.66
CA GLY A 9 -2.08 -42.95 -25.40
C GLY A 9 -1.91 -41.44 -25.21
N GLU A 10 -2.96 -40.70 -24.87
CA GLU A 10 -2.86 -39.25 -24.59
C GLU A 10 -2.27 -38.97 -23.20
N LEU A 11 -2.48 -39.88 -22.25
CA LEU A 11 -1.88 -39.82 -20.92
C LEU A 11 -0.36 -39.98 -21.00
N GLU A 12 0.15 -40.95 -21.76
CA GLU A 12 1.61 -41.15 -21.91
C GLU A 12 2.32 -39.95 -22.55
N ALA A 13 1.72 -39.32 -23.55
CA ALA A 13 2.27 -38.10 -24.16
C ALA A 13 2.34 -36.93 -23.15
N SER A 14 1.38 -36.83 -22.23
CA SER A 14 1.37 -35.81 -21.19
C SER A 14 2.48 -36.00 -20.15
N TYR A 15 2.85 -37.24 -19.83
CA TYR A 15 3.97 -37.53 -18.92
C TYR A 15 5.34 -37.33 -19.57
N ALA A 16 5.46 -37.56 -20.89
CA ALA A 16 6.71 -37.38 -21.62
C ALA A 16 7.16 -35.90 -21.70
N THR A 17 6.24 -34.96 -21.53
CA THR A 17 6.51 -33.51 -21.61
C THR A 17 6.58 -32.87 -20.21
N TYR A 18 6.43 -33.64 -19.14
CA TYR A 18 6.47 -33.12 -17.79
C TYR A 18 7.91 -32.80 -17.41
N ASP A 19 8.20 -31.52 -17.16
CA ASP A 19 9.50 -31.09 -16.68
C ASP A 19 9.64 -31.49 -15.21
N TRP A 20 10.47 -32.51 -14.96
CA TRP A 20 10.77 -33.02 -13.63
C TRP A 20 11.88 -32.23 -12.94
N ASP A 21 12.27 -31.06 -13.44
CA ASP A 21 13.23 -30.19 -12.77
C ASP A 21 12.61 -29.59 -11.49
N VAL A 22 12.60 -30.40 -10.44
CA VAL A 22 12.13 -30.00 -9.12
C VAL A 22 13.13 -28.98 -8.60
N PRO A 23 12.72 -27.72 -8.35
CA PRO A 23 13.64 -26.70 -7.86
C PRO A 23 14.29 -27.19 -6.57
N LYS A 24 15.60 -26.97 -6.46
CA LYS A 24 16.41 -27.43 -5.33
C LYS A 24 15.77 -26.99 -4.01
N TYR A 25 15.48 -27.96 -3.14
CA TYR A 25 14.94 -27.68 -1.81
C TYR A 25 15.86 -26.73 -1.04
N LYS A 26 15.32 -25.59 -0.62
CA LYS A 26 15.98 -24.65 0.28
C LYS A 26 15.32 -24.73 1.64
N LYS A 27 16.12 -24.77 2.70
CA LYS A 27 15.60 -24.67 4.07
C LYS A 27 14.87 -23.32 4.20
N PRO A 28 13.65 -23.29 4.77
CA PRO A 28 12.94 -22.03 5.02
C PRO A 28 13.78 -21.12 5.91
N GLU A 29 13.95 -19.87 5.49
CA GLU A 29 14.54 -18.82 6.31
C GLU A 29 13.42 -18.08 7.05
N ASP A 30 13.71 -17.63 8.28
CA ASP A 30 12.73 -16.87 9.05
C ASP A 30 12.42 -15.54 8.34
N LEU A 31 11.13 -15.25 8.19
CA LEU A 31 10.61 -14.00 7.66
C LEU A 31 10.46 -13.00 8.79
N LYS A 32 11.28 -11.95 8.80
CA LYS A 32 11.26 -10.87 9.79
C LYS A 32 10.68 -9.61 9.16
N LEU A 33 9.48 -9.24 9.61
CA LEU A 33 8.82 -8.02 9.19
C LEU A 33 9.01 -6.94 10.26
N LYS A 34 9.41 -5.75 9.83
CA LYS A 34 9.48 -4.57 10.67
C LYS A 34 8.63 -3.45 10.05
N LEU A 35 7.73 -2.88 10.85
CA LEU A 35 6.87 -1.77 10.47
C LEU A 35 7.27 -0.55 11.31
N THR A 36 7.61 0.55 10.65
CA THR A 36 7.89 1.83 11.31
C THR A 36 6.87 2.85 10.83
N ALA A 37 6.04 3.34 11.75
CA ALA A 37 5.00 4.30 11.39
C ALA A 37 5.54 5.73 11.40
N ARG A 38 5.43 6.43 10.27
CA ARG A 38 5.73 7.88 10.17
C ARG A 38 4.58 8.74 10.63
N SER A 39 3.35 8.26 10.48
CA SER A 39 2.12 8.88 10.95
C SER A 39 1.15 7.83 11.48
N GLU A 40 0.03 8.25 12.04
CA GLU A 40 -0.98 7.33 12.55
C GLU A 40 -1.56 6.51 11.39
N SER A 41 -1.62 5.20 11.58
CA SER A 41 -2.12 4.24 10.59
C SER A 41 -2.65 3.01 11.30
N TRP A 42 -3.37 2.14 10.61
CA TRP A 42 -3.81 0.86 11.14
C TRP A 42 -3.12 -0.28 10.39
N ALA A 43 -2.72 -1.32 11.10
CA ALA A 43 -2.15 -2.51 10.49
C ALA A 43 -2.66 -3.82 11.13
N SER A 44 -2.80 -4.82 10.28
CA SER A 44 -2.96 -6.22 10.66
C SER A 44 -1.84 -7.06 10.07
N VAL A 45 -1.13 -7.80 10.90
CA VAL A 45 -0.10 -8.75 10.51
C VAL A 45 -0.43 -10.10 11.11
N PHE A 46 -0.50 -11.12 10.25
CA PHE A 46 -0.59 -12.51 10.65
C PHE A 46 0.71 -13.24 10.32
N ALA A 47 1.31 -13.88 11.31
CA ALA A 47 2.53 -14.68 11.18
C ALA A 47 2.16 -16.16 11.31
N ASP A 48 2.38 -16.93 10.25
CA ASP A 48 2.04 -18.36 10.14
C ASP A 48 0.57 -18.74 10.37
N GLY A 49 -0.31 -17.77 10.61
CA GLY A 49 -1.73 -17.98 10.92
C GLY A 49 -2.12 -17.31 12.24
N ASP A 50 -1.15 -16.98 13.07
CA ASP A 50 -1.36 -16.28 14.34
C ASP A 50 -1.34 -14.78 14.15
N THR A 51 -2.09 -14.07 15.00
CA THR A 51 -2.14 -12.61 14.96
C THR A 51 -0.91 -12.03 15.65
N ALA A 52 -0.02 -11.40 14.89
CA ALA A 52 1.18 -10.74 15.43
C ALA A 52 0.90 -9.26 15.76
N ILE A 53 0.22 -8.56 14.86
CA ILE A 53 -0.13 -7.14 15.01
C ILE A 53 -1.58 -6.95 14.59
N PHE A 54 -2.39 -6.30 15.40
CA PHE A 54 -3.77 -5.94 15.05
C PHE A 54 -4.17 -4.69 15.84
N ARG A 55 -3.71 -3.52 15.40
CA ARG A 55 -3.86 -2.26 16.15
C ARG A 55 -3.56 -1.03 15.30
N ASN A 56 -3.86 0.15 15.85
CA ASN A 56 -3.32 1.41 15.37
C ASN A 56 -1.81 1.48 15.66
N LEU A 57 -1.06 1.92 14.67
CA LEU A 57 0.36 2.19 14.74
C LEU A 57 0.57 3.63 15.20
N VAL A 58 1.40 3.79 16.22
CA VAL A 58 1.77 5.08 16.79
C VAL A 58 2.98 5.62 16.01
N PRO A 59 2.98 6.90 15.59
CA PRO A 59 4.12 7.52 14.94
C PRO A 59 5.43 7.35 15.72
N GLY A 60 6.52 7.07 15.02
CA GLY A 60 7.85 6.87 15.61
C GLY A 60 8.05 5.53 16.31
N ARG A 61 7.01 4.69 16.43
CA ARG A 61 7.16 3.33 16.97
C ARG A 61 7.47 2.32 15.88
N THR A 62 8.28 1.34 16.26
CA THR A 62 8.60 0.17 15.47
C THR A 62 7.84 -1.04 15.99
N TYR A 63 7.31 -1.84 15.07
CA TYR A 63 6.58 -3.06 15.35
C TYR A 63 7.21 -4.19 14.56
N GLU A 64 7.50 -5.29 15.23
CA GLU A 64 8.17 -6.45 14.63
C GLU A 64 7.27 -7.67 14.67
N ALA A 65 7.33 -8.47 13.60
CA ALA A 65 6.65 -9.75 13.49
C ALA A 65 7.59 -10.75 12.80
N THR A 66 7.68 -11.97 13.34
CA THR A 66 8.50 -13.03 12.76
C THR A 66 7.61 -14.22 12.41
N ALA A 67 7.84 -14.83 11.25
CA ALA A 67 7.16 -16.04 10.79
C ALA A 67 8.16 -17.01 10.15
N LYS A 68 7.86 -18.31 10.18
CA LYS A 68 8.67 -19.35 9.53
C LYS A 68 8.28 -19.62 8.08
N TYR A 69 7.00 -19.50 7.74
CA TYR A 69 6.50 -19.93 6.42
C TYR A 69 5.75 -18.83 5.68
N ARG A 70 4.92 -18.07 6.38
CA ARG A 70 4.04 -17.08 5.75
C ARG A 70 3.75 -15.87 6.64
N LEU A 71 3.67 -14.71 6.00
CA LEU A 71 3.14 -13.47 6.57
C LEU A 71 1.95 -13.01 5.74
N THR A 72 0.90 -12.53 6.41
CA THR A 72 -0.19 -11.80 5.75
C THR A 72 -0.26 -10.39 6.32
N LEU A 73 -0.07 -9.39 5.46
CA LEU A 73 0.01 -7.98 5.84
C LEU A 73 -1.15 -7.19 5.24
N SER A 74 -1.79 -6.36 6.07
CA SER A 74 -2.67 -5.28 5.61
C SER A 74 -2.32 -3.99 6.34
N VAL A 75 -2.28 -2.88 5.62
CA VAL A 75 -1.99 -1.54 6.14
C VAL A 75 -2.99 -0.56 5.54
N ALA A 76 -3.64 0.24 6.39
CA ALA A 76 -4.67 1.18 5.96
C ALA A 76 -4.09 2.32 5.10
N VAL A 77 -2.97 2.90 5.53
CA VAL A 77 -2.30 4.01 4.83
C VAL A 77 -0.84 3.63 4.51
N PRO A 78 -0.57 2.99 3.37
CA PRO A 78 0.77 2.49 3.00
C PRO A 78 1.86 3.57 2.99
N ARG A 79 1.55 4.77 2.46
CA ARG A 79 2.51 5.88 2.33
C ARG A 79 3.03 6.44 3.67
N MET A 80 2.39 6.07 4.79
CA MET A 80 2.72 6.55 6.14
C MET A 80 3.46 5.50 6.97
N VAL A 81 3.76 4.33 6.39
CA VAL A 81 4.42 3.23 7.09
C VAL A 81 5.59 2.75 6.25
N ASP A 82 6.78 2.74 6.84
CA ASP A 82 7.95 2.15 6.24
C ASP A 82 7.98 0.65 6.61
N ILE A 83 8.11 -0.18 5.60
CA ILE A 83 7.97 -1.63 5.71
C ILE A 83 9.30 -2.24 5.32
N GLU A 84 9.88 -2.99 6.25
CA GLU A 84 11.10 -3.75 6.02
C GLU A 84 10.84 -5.24 6.16
N LEU A 85 11.42 -6.02 5.25
CA LEU A 85 11.43 -7.46 5.27
C LEU A 85 12.87 -7.95 5.26
N ASN A 86 13.26 -8.74 6.26
CA ASN A 86 14.62 -9.25 6.44
C ASN A 86 15.70 -8.14 6.39
N GLY A 87 15.36 -6.95 6.91
CA GLY A 87 16.25 -5.77 6.93
C GLY A 87 16.34 -5.00 5.62
N LYS A 88 15.60 -5.39 4.57
CA LYS A 88 15.46 -4.60 3.34
C LYS A 88 14.13 -3.87 3.32
N ILE A 89 14.14 -2.60 2.91
CA ILE A 89 12.91 -1.83 2.67
C ILE A 89 12.20 -2.43 1.46
N ILE A 90 10.92 -2.74 1.61
CA ILE A 90 10.07 -3.29 0.55
C ILE A 90 8.85 -2.41 0.32
N ASN A 91 8.29 -2.47 -0.90
CA ASN A 91 7.03 -1.83 -1.22
C ASN A 91 5.99 -2.87 -1.65
N PRO A 92 5.20 -3.43 -0.70
CA PRO A 92 4.20 -4.45 -1.00
C PRO A 92 2.88 -3.86 -1.53
N VAL A 93 2.87 -2.59 -1.93
CA VAL A 93 1.67 -1.93 -2.46
C VAL A 93 1.25 -2.59 -3.77
N SER A 94 -0.02 -2.94 -3.89
CA SER A 94 -0.58 -3.42 -5.16
C SER A 94 -0.44 -2.32 -6.23
N PRO A 95 0.15 -2.61 -7.40
CA PRO A 95 0.29 -1.63 -8.48
C PRO A 95 -1.07 -1.20 -9.05
N THR A 96 -2.08 -2.08 -8.97
CA THR A 96 -3.42 -1.81 -9.50
C THR A 96 -4.24 -0.95 -8.56
N THR A 97 -4.23 -1.25 -7.25
CA THR A 97 -5.13 -0.59 -6.29
C THR A 97 -4.45 0.46 -5.42
N GLY A 98 -3.11 0.51 -5.39
CA GLY A 98 -2.36 1.40 -4.50
C GLY A 98 -2.53 1.08 -3.00
N ARG A 99 -3.02 -0.13 -2.67
CA ARG A 99 -3.33 -0.54 -1.29
C ARG A 99 -2.48 -1.73 -0.87
N ILE A 100 -2.26 -1.85 0.44
CA ILE A 100 -1.70 -3.06 1.06
C ILE A 100 -2.86 -3.77 1.78
N SER A 101 -3.47 -4.75 1.13
CA SER A 101 -4.57 -5.53 1.70
C SER A 101 -4.32 -7.01 1.50
N ARG A 102 -4.24 -7.75 2.61
CA ARG A 102 -4.02 -9.21 2.65
C ARG A 102 -2.86 -9.67 1.77
N VAL A 103 -1.79 -8.87 1.73
CA VAL A 103 -0.59 -9.21 0.96
C VAL A 103 0.05 -10.43 1.62
N ARG A 104 0.13 -11.53 0.87
CA ARG A 104 0.73 -12.78 1.33
C ARG A 104 2.19 -12.83 0.90
N ILE A 105 3.07 -12.94 1.89
CA ILE A 105 4.50 -13.16 1.70
C ILE A 105 4.81 -14.57 2.23
N ASN A 106 5.48 -15.38 1.43
CA ASN A 106 5.84 -16.76 1.75
C ASN A 106 7.22 -17.10 1.17
N GLN A 107 7.70 -18.31 1.45
CA GLN A 107 9.02 -18.77 1.00
C GLN A 107 9.19 -18.82 -0.54
N VAL A 108 8.10 -18.91 -1.29
CA VAL A 108 8.13 -18.99 -2.76
C VAL A 108 8.20 -17.61 -3.38
N ASN A 109 7.52 -16.61 -2.80
CA ASN A 109 7.42 -15.27 -3.37
C ASN A 109 8.29 -14.22 -2.65
N VAL A 110 8.94 -14.55 -1.53
CA VAL A 110 9.79 -13.61 -0.78
C VAL A 110 10.81 -12.90 -1.66
N ASP A 111 11.41 -13.62 -2.61
CA ASP A 111 12.42 -13.07 -3.51
C ASP A 111 11.86 -11.95 -4.38
N SER A 112 10.60 -12.06 -4.83
CA SER A 112 9.93 -11.01 -5.62
C SER A 112 9.77 -9.68 -4.88
N PHE A 113 9.75 -9.71 -3.54
CA PHE A 113 9.71 -8.50 -2.71
C PHE A 113 11.10 -7.95 -2.40
N LEU A 114 12.09 -8.84 -2.21
CA LEU A 114 13.46 -8.45 -1.87
C LEU A 114 14.28 -8.01 -3.08
N ASN A 115 13.95 -8.55 -4.26
CA ASN A 115 14.60 -8.35 -5.55
C ASN A 115 13.51 -8.17 -6.62
N PRO A 116 12.77 -7.04 -6.60
CA PRO A 116 11.74 -6.80 -7.61
C PRO A 116 12.38 -6.79 -9.00
N PRO A 117 11.74 -7.38 -10.02
CA PRO A 117 12.24 -7.28 -11.39
C PRO A 117 12.34 -5.79 -11.75
N LEU A 118 13.45 -5.42 -12.37
CA LEU A 118 13.60 -4.09 -12.97
C LEU A 118 12.53 -3.96 -14.04
N VAL A 119 11.37 -3.43 -13.66
CA VAL A 119 10.41 -2.92 -14.63
C VAL A 119 11.13 -1.71 -15.22
N GLU A 120 11.70 -1.88 -16.41
CA GLU A 120 12.05 -0.76 -17.25
C GLU A 120 10.83 0.13 -17.30
N LEU A 121 10.92 1.27 -16.62
CA LEU A 121 9.96 2.34 -16.71
C LEU A 121 10.01 2.81 -18.16
N GLN A 122 9.27 2.14 -19.05
CA GLN A 122 8.84 2.75 -20.28
C GLN A 122 7.98 3.91 -19.83
N GLU A 123 8.64 5.06 -19.71
CA GLU A 123 8.07 6.38 -19.72
C GLU A 123 7.04 6.42 -20.84
N LYS A 124 5.81 6.10 -20.50
CA LYS A 124 4.65 6.70 -21.15
C LYS A 124 4.56 8.13 -20.64
N VAL A 125 5.62 8.91 -20.84
CA VAL A 125 5.56 10.37 -20.90
C VAL A 125 4.84 10.65 -22.21
N THR A 126 3.52 10.46 -22.21
CA THR A 126 2.67 11.16 -23.17
C THR A 126 2.72 12.61 -22.73
N VAL A 127 3.71 13.34 -23.24
CA VAL A 127 3.69 14.81 -23.24
C VAL A 127 2.35 15.18 -23.89
N PRO A 128 1.39 15.79 -23.18
CA PRO A 128 0.25 16.36 -23.88
C PRO A 128 0.79 17.40 -24.86
N PRO A 129 0.36 17.40 -26.14
CA PRO A 129 0.75 18.48 -27.04
C PRO A 129 0.32 19.80 -26.42
N THR A 130 1.30 20.68 -26.26
CA THR A 130 1.18 22.09 -25.90
C THR A 130 -0.10 22.70 -26.46
N ALA A 131 -1.14 22.79 -25.63
CA ALA A 131 -2.30 23.60 -25.92
C ALA A 131 -1.87 25.06 -25.71
N GLU A 132 -1.84 25.80 -26.81
CA GLU A 132 -1.60 27.24 -26.83
C GLU A 132 -2.49 27.94 -25.79
N LYS A 133 -1.87 28.87 -25.05
CA LYS A 133 -2.54 29.77 -24.11
C LYS A 133 -3.60 30.60 -24.85
N HIS A 134 -4.86 30.18 -24.82
CA HIS A 134 -5.98 31.11 -24.91
C HIS A 134 -6.25 31.68 -23.53
N ILE A 135 -5.73 32.89 -23.30
CA ILE A 135 -6.03 33.74 -22.15
C ILE A 135 -7.51 34.12 -22.26
N LEU A 136 -8.36 33.59 -21.39
CA LEU A 136 -9.69 34.14 -21.18
C LEU A 136 -9.55 35.42 -20.33
N PRO A 137 -10.22 36.53 -20.69
CA PRO A 137 -10.20 37.74 -19.87
C PRO A 137 -10.86 37.46 -18.51
N ILE A 138 -10.13 37.79 -17.45
CA ILE A 138 -10.60 37.76 -16.06
C ILE A 138 -11.74 38.78 -15.95
N LEU A 139 -12.95 38.31 -15.69
CA LEU A 139 -14.05 39.17 -15.26
C LEU A 139 -13.75 39.68 -13.84
N PRO A 140 -13.86 41.00 -13.58
CA PRO A 140 -13.66 41.54 -12.24
C PRO A 140 -14.73 41.00 -11.29
N LEU A 141 -14.29 40.49 -10.13
CA LEU A 141 -15.19 40.16 -9.03
C LEU A 141 -15.84 41.45 -8.49
N PRO A 142 -17.14 41.43 -8.15
CA PRO A 142 -17.76 42.54 -7.43
C PRO A 142 -17.18 42.64 -6.01
N GLU A 143 -16.81 43.86 -5.62
CA GLU A 143 -16.34 44.21 -4.28
C GLU A 143 -17.45 43.98 -3.24
N PRO A 144 -17.12 43.51 -2.02
CA PRO A 144 -18.09 43.46 -0.94
C PRO A 144 -18.37 44.88 -0.40
N ASP A 145 -19.62 45.32 -0.47
CA ASP A 145 -20.13 46.49 0.23
C ASP A 145 -19.90 46.35 1.74
N ILE A 146 -18.90 47.07 2.26
CA ILE A 146 -18.68 47.24 3.69
C ILE A 146 -19.61 48.37 4.15
N GLN A 147 -20.84 48.01 4.54
CA GLN A 147 -21.67 48.91 5.34
C GLN A 147 -21.12 48.96 6.77
N ALA A 148 -20.51 50.10 7.09
CA ALA A 148 -20.09 50.45 8.43
C ALA A 148 -21.33 50.72 9.30
N ASP A 149 -21.78 49.72 10.04
CA ASP A 149 -22.77 49.93 11.08
C ASP A 149 -22.13 50.53 12.33
N THR A 150 -22.72 51.65 12.70
CA THR A 150 -22.49 52.55 13.83
C THR A 150 -22.21 51.87 15.17
N ALA A 151 -21.09 52.24 15.78
CA ALA A 151 -20.82 52.04 17.20
C ALA A 151 -21.77 52.93 18.04
N THR A 152 -22.72 52.30 18.72
CA THR A 152 -23.49 52.96 19.79
C THR A 152 -22.72 52.83 21.09
N VAL A 153 -22.29 53.97 21.61
CA VAL A 153 -21.64 54.15 22.92
C VAL A 153 -22.66 53.86 24.02
N ILE A 154 -22.46 52.77 24.76
CA ILE A 154 -23.15 52.53 26.04
C ILE A 154 -22.30 53.20 27.12
N LYS A 155 -22.85 54.25 27.73
CA LYS A 155 -22.23 54.95 28.86
C LYS A 155 -22.65 54.26 30.15
N ASP A 156 -21.64 53.84 30.90
CA ASP A 156 -21.68 53.33 32.26
C ASP A 156 -22.54 54.22 33.18
N SER A 157 -23.46 53.59 33.90
CA SER A 157 -24.05 54.10 35.14
C SER A 157 -24.10 52.95 36.11
N SER A 158 -23.17 52.96 37.05
CA SER A 158 -23.29 52.21 38.30
C SER A 158 -22.74 53.09 39.41
N ASP A 159 -23.70 53.47 40.25
CA ASP A 159 -23.56 54.18 41.50
C ASP A 159 -22.55 53.53 42.45
N GLU A 160 -21.64 54.34 42.96
CA GLU A 160 -21.07 54.16 44.30
C GLU A 160 -21.28 55.48 45.05
N ARG A 161 -22.33 55.54 45.89
CA ARG A 161 -22.33 56.06 47.27
C ARG A 161 -23.74 56.14 47.87
#